data_AF-A0A381UED1-F1
#
_entry.id   AF-A0A381UED1-F1
#
_cell.length_a   1.000
_cell.length_b   1.000
_cell.length_c   1.000
_cell.angle_alpha   90.00
_cell.angle_beta   90.00
_cell.angle_gamma   90.00
#
_symmetry.space_group_name_H-M   'P 1'
#
loop_
_entity.id
_entity.type
_entity.pdbx_description
1 polymer ?
#
loop_
_entity_poly.entity_id
_entity_poly.type
_entity_poly.pdbx_seq_one_letter_code
_entity_poly.pdbx_strand_id
1 'polypeptide(L)'
;MAENRFRPNHAVIGLGIAVALFTAASGVASVVNGFHDDSPVTREVFFNVPGPLKLAFYTVIPVLIVYGAVLFSHRVQNWQRGTPDNRATTAGNAKRRFGDFRSGVYMQTLLREPAAGVMHALIYFPFLILMAVTTVLEINHQVPEAMKFLHGDVYRAYTAVGDIAGVLYLVGVVWALLRRYGPRRFRPYRIRIKSKPEHAAVLLIFLAIGVTGFGAEAFRIALQDTASGGYGADA
;
A
#
# COMPACT_ATOMS: atom_id res chain seq x y z
N MET A 1 -35.72 -24.38 -7.71
CA MET A 1 -34.40 -24.36 -8.37
C MET A 1 -33.46 -23.58 -7.47
N ALA A 2 -32.45 -24.22 -6.89
CA ALA A 2 -31.44 -23.52 -6.10
C ALA A 2 -30.56 -22.73 -7.08
N GLU A 3 -30.85 -21.45 -7.27
CA GLU A 3 -29.95 -20.56 -8.01
C GLU A 3 -28.57 -20.64 -7.36
N ASN A 4 -27.55 -20.86 -8.18
CA ASN A 4 -26.14 -20.80 -7.83
C ASN A 4 -25.80 -19.36 -7.36
N ARG A 5 -26.22 -19.02 -6.14
CA ARG A 5 -26.01 -17.69 -5.56
C ARG A 5 -24.55 -17.60 -5.13
N PHE A 6 -23.75 -17.05 -6.03
CA PHE A 6 -22.39 -16.61 -5.75
C PHE A 6 -22.38 -15.81 -4.43
N ARG A 7 -21.75 -16.37 -3.39
CA ARG A 7 -21.76 -15.75 -2.07
C ARG A 7 -20.63 -14.73 -1.98
N PRO A 8 -20.89 -13.48 -1.57
CA PRO A 8 -19.86 -12.45 -1.38
C PRO A 8 -18.60 -12.89 -0.61
N ASN A 9 -18.73 -13.76 0.39
CA ASN A 9 -17.57 -14.29 1.12
C ASN A 9 -16.67 -15.17 0.23
N HIS A 10 -17.24 -15.96 -0.69
CA HIS A 10 -16.45 -16.73 -1.67
C HIS A 10 -15.78 -15.81 -2.69
N ALA A 11 -16.42 -14.69 -3.05
CA ALA A 11 -15.83 -13.68 -3.94
C ALA A 11 -14.51 -13.14 -3.38
N VAL A 12 -14.50 -12.84 -2.09
CA VAL A 12 -13.31 -12.36 -1.39
C VAL A 12 -12.19 -13.39 -1.40
N ILE A 13 -12.50 -14.65 -1.13
CA ILE A 13 -11.51 -15.73 -1.17
C ILE A 13 -10.96 -15.89 -2.60
N GLY A 14 -11.85 -15.92 -3.60
CA GLY A 14 -11.46 -16.01 -5.00
C GLY A 14 -10.56 -14.86 -5.45
N LEU A 15 -10.87 -13.62 -5.05
CA LEU A 15 -10.01 -12.47 -5.30
C LEU A 15 -8.65 -12.62 -4.61
N GLY A 16 -8.63 -13.05 -3.34
CA GLY A 16 -7.39 -13.29 -2.60
C GLY A 16 -6.50 -14.34 -3.28
N ILE A 17 -7.09 -15.45 -3.73
CA ILE A 17 -6.38 -16.49 -4.49
C ILE A 17 -5.86 -15.92 -5.82
N ALA A 18 -6.67 -15.16 -6.55
CA ALA A 18 -6.25 -14.56 -7.81
C ALA A 18 -5.05 -13.61 -7.62
N VAL A 19 -5.10 -12.74 -6.61
CA VAL A 19 -3.98 -11.83 -6.28
C VAL A 19 -2.75 -12.62 -5.82
N ALA A 20 -2.92 -13.66 -4.99
CA ALA A 20 -1.81 -14.49 -4.54
C ALA A 20 -1.13 -15.24 -5.69
N LEU A 21 -1.91 -15.81 -6.61
CA LEU A 21 -1.40 -16.46 -7.82
C LEU A 21 -0.69 -15.46 -8.72
N PHE A 22 -1.25 -14.26 -8.89
CA PHE A 22 -0.59 -13.18 -9.64
C PHE A 22 0.76 -12.81 -9.01
N THR A 23 0.83 -12.61 -7.69
CA THR A 23 2.08 -12.30 -6.99
C THR A 23 3.11 -13.43 -7.14
N ALA A 24 2.71 -14.69 -6.98
CA ALA A 24 3.61 -15.83 -7.15
C ALA A 24 4.11 -15.95 -8.59
N ALA A 25 3.21 -15.81 -9.58
CA ALA A 25 3.56 -15.82 -11.00
C ALA A 25 4.50 -14.67 -11.37
N SER A 26 4.30 -13.47 -10.79
CA SER A 26 5.20 -12.32 -10.95
C SER A 26 6.62 -12.63 -10.46
N GLY A 27 6.73 -13.34 -9.33
CA GLY A 27 8.02 -13.80 -8.81
C GLY A 27 8.71 -14.80 -9.73
N VAL A 28 7.98 -15.80 -10.23
CA VAL A 28 8.52 -16.77 -11.20
C VAL A 28 8.93 -16.09 -12.49
N ALA A 29 8.08 -15.22 -13.04
CA ALA A 29 8.36 -14.45 -14.24
C ALA A 29 9.63 -13.61 -14.10
N SER A 30 9.81 -12.94 -12.95
CA SER A 30 11.03 -12.17 -12.68
C SER A 30 12.29 -13.04 -12.69
N VAL A 31 12.24 -14.26 -12.16
CA VAL A 31 13.41 -15.17 -12.12
C VAL A 31 13.69 -15.75 -13.50
N VAL A 32 12.66 -16.10 -14.26
CA VAL A 32 12.78 -16.69 -15.60
C VAL A 32 13.27 -15.68 -16.61
N ASN A 33 12.74 -14.45 -16.56
CA ASN A 33 13.02 -13.44 -17.57
C ASN A 33 14.31 -12.66 -17.29
N GLY A 34 14.61 -12.37 -16.02
CA GLY A 34 15.82 -11.65 -15.64
C GLY A 34 16.00 -10.31 -16.34
N PHE A 35 14.92 -9.58 -16.61
CA PHE A 35 15.00 -8.31 -17.32
C PHE A 35 15.58 -7.20 -16.43
N HIS A 36 16.65 -6.58 -16.89
CA HIS A 36 17.34 -5.48 -16.22
C HIS A 36 17.20 -4.17 -17.00
N ASP A 37 17.49 -3.05 -16.33
CA ASP A 37 17.55 -1.72 -16.92
C ASP A 37 18.92 -1.14 -16.65
N ASP A 38 19.72 -0.96 -17.70
CA ASP A 38 21.08 -0.45 -17.60
C ASP A 38 21.14 1.09 -17.78
N SER A 39 19.99 1.75 -17.74
CA SER A 39 19.92 3.21 -17.85
C SER A 39 20.72 3.91 -16.75
N PRO A 40 21.49 4.98 -17.06
CA PRO A 40 22.35 5.65 -16.09
C PRO A 40 21.62 6.22 -14.86
N VAL A 41 20.35 6.55 -15.01
CA VAL A 41 19.51 7.16 -13.96
C VAL A 41 18.29 6.27 -13.74
N THR A 42 18.48 5.19 -13.02
CA THR A 42 17.42 4.32 -12.51
C THR A 42 17.90 3.60 -11.24
N ARG A 43 17.03 2.84 -10.59
CA ARG A 43 17.44 1.90 -9.55
C ARG A 43 17.25 0.47 -10.03
N GLU A 44 18.21 -0.38 -9.68
CA GLU A 44 18.05 -1.81 -9.84
C GLU A 44 17.06 -2.36 -8.79
N VAL A 45 16.07 -3.11 -9.25
CA VAL A 45 15.08 -3.74 -8.39
C VAL A 45 15.73 -4.93 -7.68
N PHE A 46 15.55 -5.02 -6.36
CA PHE A 46 16.19 -6.02 -5.49
C PHE A 46 17.73 -5.96 -5.44
N PHE A 47 18.32 -4.79 -5.71
CA PHE A 47 19.74 -4.54 -5.44
C PHE A 47 20.11 -4.91 -4.00
N ASN A 48 21.22 -5.63 -3.83
CA ASN A 48 21.73 -6.09 -2.53
C ASN A 48 20.73 -6.96 -1.71
N VAL A 49 19.77 -7.63 -2.38
CA VAL A 49 18.86 -8.58 -1.73
C VAL A 49 19.24 -10.02 -2.09
N PRO A 50 19.66 -10.85 -1.13
CA PRO A 50 19.98 -12.26 -1.34
C PRO A 50 18.84 -13.05 -1.98
N GLY A 51 19.17 -13.95 -2.91
CA GLY A 51 18.20 -14.83 -3.59
C GLY A 51 17.23 -15.57 -2.65
N PRO A 52 17.70 -16.19 -1.53
CA PRO A 52 16.81 -16.83 -0.57
C PRO A 52 15.75 -15.90 0.03
N LEU A 53 16.08 -14.62 0.24
CA LEU A 53 15.10 -13.64 0.74
C LEU A 53 14.08 -13.26 -0.34
N LYS A 54 14.48 -13.16 -1.62
CA LYS A 54 13.54 -12.96 -2.74
C LYS A 54 12.57 -14.14 -2.84
N LEU A 55 13.07 -15.37 -2.73
CA LEU A 55 12.24 -16.58 -2.71
C LEU A 55 11.28 -16.61 -1.52
N ALA A 56 11.77 -16.29 -0.32
CA ALA A 56 10.93 -16.19 0.87
C ALA A 56 9.82 -15.14 0.70
N PHE A 57 10.13 -13.98 0.11
CA PHE A 57 9.13 -12.95 -0.18
C PHE A 57 8.03 -13.46 -1.13
N TYR A 58 8.40 -14.02 -2.29
CA TYR A 58 7.45 -14.50 -3.30
C TYR A 58 6.71 -15.79 -2.91
N THR A 59 7.04 -16.40 -1.77
CA THR A 59 6.32 -17.56 -1.23
C THR A 59 5.44 -17.19 -0.03
N VAL A 60 5.98 -16.44 0.93
CA VAL A 60 5.27 -16.06 2.16
C VAL A 60 4.16 -15.06 1.89
N ILE A 61 4.38 -14.06 1.02
CA ILE A 61 3.39 -13.01 0.75
C ILE A 61 2.10 -13.59 0.12
N PRO A 62 2.14 -14.44 -0.92
CA PRO A 62 0.93 -15.10 -1.43
C PRO A 62 0.16 -15.89 -0.35
N VAL A 63 0.86 -16.62 0.52
CA VAL A 63 0.23 -17.37 1.62
C VAL A 63 -0.48 -16.42 2.58
N LEU A 64 0.16 -15.31 2.97
CA LEU A 64 -0.45 -14.30 3.84
C LEU A 64 -1.64 -13.60 3.17
N ILE A 65 -1.62 -13.37 1.86
CA ILE A 65 -2.75 -12.82 1.09
C ILE A 65 -3.95 -13.78 1.17
N VAL A 66 -3.74 -15.07 0.90
CA VAL A 66 -4.82 -16.07 0.99
C VAL A 66 -5.34 -16.18 2.43
N TYR A 67 -4.45 -16.26 3.41
CA TYR A 67 -4.81 -16.31 4.83
C TYR A 67 -5.64 -15.08 5.24
N GLY A 68 -5.19 -13.89 4.88
CA GLY A 68 -5.90 -12.63 5.13
C GLY A 68 -7.27 -12.59 4.43
N ALA A 69 -7.36 -13.08 3.19
CA ALA A 69 -8.62 -13.17 2.46
C ALA A 69 -9.61 -14.14 3.11
N VAL A 70 -9.15 -15.29 3.62
CA VAL A 70 -9.98 -16.23 4.38
C VAL A 70 -10.50 -15.58 5.67
N LEU A 71 -9.63 -14.94 6.46
CA LEU A 71 -10.07 -14.23 7.67
C LEU A 71 -11.05 -13.10 7.36
N PHE A 72 -10.82 -12.35 6.28
CA PHE A 72 -11.73 -11.30 5.84
C PHE A 72 -13.06 -11.89 5.35
N SER A 73 -13.06 -13.08 4.75
CA SER A 73 -14.28 -13.78 4.34
C SER A 73 -15.20 -14.09 5.53
N HIS A 74 -14.66 -14.44 6.70
CA HIS A 74 -15.44 -14.61 7.93
C HIS A 74 -16.07 -13.30 8.39
N ARG A 75 -15.39 -12.16 8.16
CA ARG A 75 -15.99 -10.85 8.41
C ARG A 75 -17.13 -10.57 7.44
N VAL A 76 -16.99 -10.92 6.16
CA VAL A 76 -18.05 -10.77 5.15
C VAL A 76 -19.26 -11.64 5.49
N GLN A 77 -19.07 -12.85 6.01
CA GLN A 77 -20.17 -13.70 6.49
C GLN A 77 -21.03 -13.01 7.55
N ASN A 78 -20.42 -12.21 8.42
CA ASN A 78 -21.18 -11.43 9.40
C ASN A 78 -22.02 -10.32 8.74
N TRP A 79 -21.55 -9.71 7.66
CA TRP A 79 -22.31 -8.72 6.90
C TRP A 79 -23.44 -9.35 6.08
N GLN A 80 -23.29 -10.61 5.68
CA GLN A 80 -24.31 -11.38 4.96
C GLN A 80 -25.48 -11.83 5.85
N ARG A 81 -25.41 -11.63 7.18
CA ARG A 81 -26.53 -11.95 8.09
C ARG A 81 -27.73 -11.01 7.90
N GLY A 82 -27.52 -9.82 7.34
CA GLY A 82 -28.59 -8.88 7.01
C GLY A 82 -29.35 -9.26 5.74
N THR A 83 -30.50 -8.61 5.51
CA THR A 83 -31.23 -8.72 4.24
C THR A 83 -30.45 -8.06 3.09
N PRO A 84 -30.44 -8.66 1.88
CA PRO A 84 -29.85 -8.03 0.70
C PRO A 84 -30.50 -6.68 0.41
N ASP A 85 -29.67 -5.67 0.17
CA ASP A 85 -30.11 -4.34 -0.27
C ASP A 85 -29.97 -4.22 -1.80
N ASN A 86 -30.92 -3.57 -2.47
CA ASN A 86 -30.84 -3.36 -3.91
C ASN A 86 -29.84 -2.24 -4.23
N ARG A 87 -28.65 -2.64 -4.65
CA ARG A 87 -27.55 -1.73 -5.00
C ARG A 87 -27.37 -1.55 -6.51
N ALA A 88 -28.37 -1.89 -7.32
CA ALA A 88 -28.30 -1.70 -8.76
C ALA A 88 -28.10 -0.21 -9.13
N THR A 89 -27.11 0.04 -9.98
CA THR A 89 -26.90 1.33 -10.62
C THR A 89 -27.73 1.39 -11.89
N THR A 90 -28.65 2.35 -11.96
CA THR A 90 -29.53 2.58 -13.12
C THR A 90 -29.27 3.97 -13.68
N ALA A 91 -29.69 4.23 -14.92
CA ALA A 91 -29.53 5.55 -15.55
C ALA A 91 -30.11 6.68 -14.67
N GLY A 92 -31.25 6.45 -14.00
CA GLY A 92 -31.90 7.44 -13.14
C GLY A 92 -31.18 7.70 -11.80
N ASN A 93 -30.38 6.76 -11.29
CA ASN A 93 -29.70 6.91 -10.00
C ASN A 93 -28.17 7.03 -10.11
N ALA A 94 -27.60 6.86 -11.30
CA ALA A 94 -26.16 6.85 -11.54
C ALA A 94 -25.45 8.11 -11.02
N LYS A 95 -26.01 9.30 -11.27
CA LYS A 95 -25.44 10.57 -10.78
C LYS A 95 -25.35 10.61 -9.26
N ARG A 96 -26.42 10.19 -8.57
CA ARG A 96 -26.45 10.13 -7.11
C ARG A 96 -25.47 9.08 -6.58
N ARG A 97 -25.47 7.88 -7.15
CA ARG A 97 -24.55 6.78 -6.76
C ARG A 97 -23.08 7.19 -6.91
N PHE A 98 -22.72 7.87 -7.99
CA PHE A 98 -21.37 8.37 -8.19
C PHE A 98 -21.02 9.50 -7.21
N GLY A 99 -21.97 10.39 -6.90
CA GLY A 99 -21.82 11.40 -5.86
C GLY A 99 -21.59 10.79 -4.46
N ASP A 100 -22.38 9.78 -4.10
CA ASP A 100 -22.25 9.05 -2.84
C ASP A 100 -20.90 8.31 -2.78
N PHE A 101 -20.51 7.63 -3.87
CA PHE A 101 -19.20 6.99 -4.00
C PHE A 101 -18.07 8.00 -3.81
N ARG A 102 -18.12 9.14 -4.52
CA ARG A 102 -17.16 10.24 -4.37
C ARG A 102 -17.08 10.70 -2.91
N SER A 103 -18.22 10.94 -2.27
CA SER A 103 -18.25 11.37 -0.87
C SER A 103 -17.55 10.38 0.07
N GLY A 104 -17.70 9.08 -0.21
CA GLY A 104 -17.07 7.99 0.53
C GLY A 104 -15.55 7.91 0.30
N VAL A 105 -15.10 7.86 -0.96
CA VAL A 105 -13.67 7.72 -1.29
C VAL A 105 -12.85 8.97 -0.90
N TYR A 106 -13.47 10.15 -0.89
CA TYR A 106 -12.86 11.37 -0.35
C TYR A 106 -13.06 11.55 1.16
N MET A 107 -13.71 10.59 1.84
CA MET A 107 -13.93 10.59 3.29
C MET A 107 -14.55 11.88 3.81
N GLN A 108 -15.48 12.46 3.06
CA GLN A 108 -16.07 13.77 3.37
C GLN A 108 -16.72 13.81 4.76
N THR A 109 -17.21 12.67 5.25
CA THR A 109 -17.76 12.54 6.60
C THR A 109 -16.71 12.72 7.71
N LEU A 110 -15.44 12.37 7.46
CA LEU A 110 -14.36 12.59 8.43
C LEU A 110 -13.97 14.06 8.55
N LEU A 111 -14.18 14.84 7.49
CA LEU A 111 -13.93 16.30 7.48
C LEU A 111 -14.89 17.07 8.39
N ARG A 112 -15.96 16.45 8.89
CA ARG A 112 -16.83 17.03 9.94
C ARG A 112 -16.05 17.34 11.23
N GLU A 113 -14.95 16.64 11.48
CA GLU A 113 -13.95 17.02 12.47
C GLU A 113 -12.63 17.29 11.74
N PRO A 114 -12.28 18.55 11.41
CA PRO A 114 -11.22 18.86 10.46
C PRO A 114 -9.86 18.29 10.88
N ALA A 115 -9.52 18.36 12.17
CA ALA A 115 -8.27 17.78 12.68
C ALA A 115 -8.18 16.25 12.46
N ALA A 116 -9.30 15.53 12.62
CA ALA A 116 -9.32 14.09 12.35
C ALA A 116 -9.34 13.81 10.85
N GLY A 117 -10.08 14.59 10.07
CA GLY A 117 -10.21 14.46 8.64
C GLY A 117 -8.89 14.68 7.90
N VAL A 118 -8.19 15.78 8.18
CA VAL A 118 -6.87 16.09 7.59
C VAL A 118 -5.85 15.02 7.96
N MET A 119 -5.79 14.63 9.23
CA MET A 119 -4.91 13.55 9.69
C MET A 119 -5.18 12.22 8.95
N HIS A 120 -6.44 11.83 8.73
CA HIS A 120 -6.73 10.61 7.94
C HIS A 120 -6.41 10.80 6.46
N ALA A 121 -6.63 12.00 5.88
CA ALA A 121 -6.26 12.29 4.50
C ALA A 121 -4.75 12.15 4.27
N LEU A 122 -3.93 12.60 5.23
CA LEU A 122 -2.48 12.42 5.25
C LEU A 122 -2.03 10.97 5.42
N ILE A 123 -2.91 10.04 5.78
CA ILE A 123 -2.60 8.61 5.80
C ILE A 123 -3.12 7.97 4.52
N TYR A 124 -4.42 8.13 4.23
CA TYR A 124 -5.11 7.41 3.17
C TYR A 124 -4.60 7.75 1.77
N PHE A 125 -4.54 9.04 1.41
CA PHE A 125 -4.13 9.42 0.05
C PHE A 125 -2.66 9.10 -0.19
N PRO A 126 -1.73 9.43 0.72
CA PRO A 126 -0.35 9.00 0.57
C PRO A 126 -0.18 7.49 0.50
N PHE A 127 -0.95 6.71 1.28
CA PHE A 127 -0.90 5.24 1.18
C PHE A 127 -1.35 4.74 -0.21
N LEU A 128 -2.39 5.34 -0.81
CA LEU A 128 -2.79 5.03 -2.19
C LEU A 128 -1.72 5.43 -3.21
N ILE A 129 -1.08 6.59 -3.03
CA ILE A 129 0.01 7.04 -3.89
C ILE A 129 1.21 6.08 -3.79
N LEU A 130 1.60 5.70 -2.58
CA LEU A 130 2.69 4.73 -2.36
C LEU A 130 2.37 3.37 -2.98
N MET A 131 1.12 2.90 -2.87
CA MET A 131 0.68 1.68 -3.55
C MET A 131 0.75 1.81 -5.08
N ALA A 132 0.37 2.96 -5.63
CA ALA A 132 0.50 3.23 -7.07
C ALA A 132 1.98 3.26 -7.49
N VAL A 133 2.86 3.92 -6.73
CA VAL A 133 4.31 3.95 -6.93
C VAL A 133 4.86 2.52 -6.96
N THR A 134 4.56 1.69 -5.96
CA THR A 134 4.98 0.27 -5.94
C THR A 134 4.43 -0.52 -7.14
N THR A 135 3.18 -0.29 -7.54
CA THR A 135 2.57 -0.99 -8.68
C THR A 135 3.26 -0.61 -9.99
N VAL A 136 3.54 0.68 -10.18
CA VAL A 136 4.25 1.19 -11.37
C VAL A 136 5.66 0.61 -11.46
N LEU A 137 6.36 0.51 -10.34
CA LEU A 137 7.66 -0.18 -10.28
C LEU A 137 7.55 -1.64 -10.68
N GLU A 138 6.59 -2.39 -10.14
CA GLU A 138 6.42 -3.80 -10.45
C GLU A 138 6.11 -3.99 -11.94
N ILE A 139 5.29 -3.13 -12.54
CA ILE A 139 5.05 -3.14 -13.99
C ILE A 139 6.35 -2.91 -14.76
N ASN A 140 7.13 -1.88 -14.41
CA ASN A 140 8.44 -1.61 -15.04
C ASN A 140 9.43 -2.78 -14.86
N HIS A 141 9.36 -3.46 -13.72
CA HIS A 141 10.20 -4.63 -13.41
C HIS A 141 9.89 -5.80 -14.35
N GLN A 142 8.61 -6.07 -14.59
CA GLN A 142 8.14 -7.23 -15.34
C GLN A 142 8.21 -7.07 -16.87
N VAL A 143 8.21 -5.83 -17.39
CA VAL A 143 8.30 -5.61 -18.84
C VAL A 143 9.73 -5.83 -19.38
N PRO A 144 9.87 -6.31 -20.64
CA PRO A 144 11.15 -6.38 -21.35
C PRO A 144 11.88 -5.03 -21.36
N GLU A 145 13.21 -5.09 -21.49
CA GLU A 145 14.11 -3.93 -21.49
C GLU A 145 13.64 -2.80 -22.42
N ALA A 146 13.24 -3.13 -23.65
CA ALA A 146 12.75 -2.15 -24.65
C ALA A 146 11.45 -1.41 -24.25
N MET A 147 10.73 -1.88 -23.24
CA MET A 147 9.49 -1.27 -22.72
C MET A 147 9.65 -0.68 -21.32
N LYS A 148 10.85 -0.73 -20.73
CA LYS A 148 11.12 -0.06 -19.45
C LYS A 148 11.03 1.45 -19.64
N PHE A 149 10.49 2.12 -18.63
CA PHE A 149 10.12 3.54 -18.70
C PHE A 149 10.51 4.32 -17.44
N LEU A 150 10.88 3.65 -16.35
CA LEU A 150 11.37 4.29 -15.13
C LEU A 150 12.87 4.57 -15.20
N HIS A 151 13.26 5.48 -16.10
CA HIS A 151 14.64 5.96 -16.22
C HIS A 151 14.70 7.49 -16.44
N GLY A 152 15.84 8.11 -16.18
CA GLY A 152 16.05 9.55 -16.43
C GLY A 152 15.14 10.43 -15.58
N ASP A 153 14.54 11.44 -16.21
CA ASP A 153 13.66 12.39 -15.51
C ASP A 153 12.32 11.78 -15.10
N VAL A 154 11.84 10.75 -15.81
CA VAL A 154 10.63 10.00 -15.41
C VAL A 154 10.88 9.31 -14.07
N TYR A 155 12.03 8.66 -13.92
CA TYR A 155 12.43 8.04 -12.65
C TYR A 155 12.57 9.07 -11.53
N ARG A 156 13.19 10.23 -11.79
CA ARG A 156 13.34 11.29 -10.79
C ARG A 156 12.00 11.82 -10.29
N ALA A 157 11.06 12.09 -11.21
CA ALA A 157 9.72 12.53 -10.85
C ALA A 157 8.95 11.45 -10.07
N TYR A 158 9.05 10.19 -10.51
CA TYR A 158 8.47 9.03 -9.84
C TYR A 158 8.98 8.90 -8.39
N THR A 159 10.29 9.00 -8.18
CA THR A 159 10.90 8.92 -6.84
C THR A 159 10.49 10.11 -5.97
N ALA A 160 10.49 11.33 -6.52
CA ALA A 160 10.05 12.52 -5.80
C ALA A 160 8.58 12.42 -5.33
N VAL A 161 7.68 11.87 -6.16
CA VAL A 161 6.30 11.58 -5.76
C VAL A 161 6.25 10.57 -4.61
N GLY A 162 7.06 9.51 -4.69
CA GLY A 162 7.21 8.52 -3.62
C GLY A 162 7.67 9.15 -2.30
N ASP A 163 8.70 9.99 -2.32
CA ASP A 163 9.26 10.65 -1.15
C ASP A 163 8.25 11.62 -0.50
N ILE A 164 7.60 12.47 -1.31
CA ILE A 164 6.58 13.40 -0.82
C ILE A 164 5.42 12.62 -0.18
N ALA A 165 4.93 11.57 -0.84
CA ALA A 165 3.90 10.72 -0.27
C ALA A 165 4.36 10.05 1.03
N GLY A 166 5.58 9.52 1.08
CA GLY A 166 6.16 8.92 2.28
C GLY A 166 6.21 9.89 3.46
N VAL A 167 6.62 11.14 3.23
CA VAL A 167 6.67 12.18 4.27
C VAL A 167 5.27 12.51 4.75
N LEU A 168 4.32 12.76 3.84
CA LEU A 168 2.92 13.05 4.21
C LEU A 168 2.30 11.91 5.02
N TYR A 169 2.55 10.66 4.60
CA TYR A 169 2.16 9.45 5.30
C TYR A 169 2.70 9.42 6.73
N LEU A 170 4.02 9.63 6.92
CA LEU A 170 4.64 9.64 8.24
C LEU A 170 4.08 10.75 9.13
N VAL A 171 3.88 11.96 8.59
CA VAL A 171 3.25 13.06 9.32
C VAL A 171 1.84 12.66 9.78
N GLY A 172 1.05 12.04 8.91
CA GLY A 172 -0.28 11.53 9.24
C GLY A 172 -0.26 10.48 10.36
N VAL A 173 0.66 9.51 10.29
CA VAL A 173 0.80 8.43 11.29
C VAL A 173 1.28 8.96 12.64
N VAL A 174 2.30 9.84 12.66
CA VAL A 174 2.79 10.49 13.89
C VAL A 174 1.68 11.32 14.52
N TRP A 175 0.94 12.08 13.72
CA TRP A 175 -0.22 12.82 14.21
C TRP A 175 -1.29 11.88 14.78
N ALA A 176 -1.60 10.75 14.13
CA ALA A 176 -2.53 9.76 14.66
C ALA A 176 -2.07 9.15 15.99
N LEU A 177 -0.77 8.87 16.14
CA LEU A 177 -0.17 8.42 17.40
C LEU A 177 -0.30 9.50 18.48
N LEU A 178 0.05 10.75 18.21
CA LEU A 178 -0.07 11.85 19.17
C LEU A 178 -1.53 12.10 19.58
N ARG A 179 -2.46 12.05 18.63
CA ARG A 179 -3.89 12.24 18.87
C ARG A 179 -4.52 11.09 19.65
N ARG A 180 -4.00 9.87 19.49
CA ARG A 180 -4.53 8.68 20.16
C ARG A 180 -3.81 8.33 21.46
N TYR A 181 -2.53 8.65 21.61
CA TYR A 181 -1.66 8.24 22.72
C TYR A 181 -0.96 9.37 23.47
N GLY A 182 -0.92 10.57 22.89
CA GLY A 182 -0.26 11.71 23.48
C GLY A 182 -1.02 12.36 24.66
N PRO A 183 -0.56 13.57 25.06
CA PRO A 183 -1.14 14.35 26.14
C PRO A 183 -2.64 14.61 25.99
N ARG A 184 -3.34 14.81 27.11
CA ARG A 184 -4.81 15.02 27.14
C ARG A 184 -5.28 16.15 26.21
N ARG A 185 -4.48 17.20 26.02
CA ARG A 185 -4.78 18.32 25.09
C ARG A 185 -4.98 17.88 23.64
N PHE A 186 -4.29 16.84 23.19
CA PHE A 186 -4.38 16.33 21.82
C PHE A 186 -5.34 15.14 21.69
N ARG A 187 -5.89 14.65 22.81
CA ARG A 187 -6.59 13.37 22.89
C ARG A 187 -8.06 13.56 23.29
N PRO A 188 -8.99 13.65 22.31
CA PRO A 188 -10.41 13.77 22.58
C PRO A 188 -10.95 12.65 23.48
N TYR A 189 -11.88 13.01 24.37
CA TYR A 189 -12.49 12.08 25.33
C TYR A 189 -13.00 10.79 24.67
N ARG A 190 -13.72 10.92 23.54
CA ARG A 190 -14.29 9.78 22.78
C ARG A 190 -13.28 8.75 22.31
N ILE A 191 -12.03 9.17 22.08
CA ILE A 191 -10.93 8.28 21.65
C ILE A 191 -10.32 7.63 22.87
N ARG A 192 -10.09 8.41 23.93
CA ARG A 192 -9.46 7.95 25.17
C ARG A 192 -10.17 6.74 25.77
N ILE A 193 -11.51 6.76 25.81
CA ILE A 193 -12.31 5.66 26.39
C ILE A 193 -12.48 4.44 25.47
N LYS A 194 -12.08 4.53 24.20
CA LYS A 194 -12.21 3.47 23.18
C LYS A 194 -10.86 2.96 22.67
N SER A 195 -9.75 3.39 23.26
CA SER A 195 -8.42 2.91 22.88
C SER A 195 -8.22 1.46 23.31
N LYS A 196 -7.73 0.65 22.39
CA LYS A 196 -7.42 -0.77 22.58
C LYS A 196 -5.97 -1.05 22.11
N PRO A 197 -5.30 -2.09 22.63
CA PRO A 197 -3.92 -2.39 22.26
C PRO A 197 -3.74 -2.61 20.75
N GLU A 198 -4.75 -3.15 20.04
CA GLU A 198 -4.68 -3.37 18.60
C GLU A 198 -4.54 -2.04 17.83
N HIS A 199 -5.10 -0.94 18.35
CA HIS A 199 -4.91 0.38 17.73
C HIS A 199 -3.47 0.88 17.87
N ALA A 200 -2.76 0.49 18.93
CA ALA A 200 -1.34 0.81 19.10
C ALA A 200 -0.51 -0.05 18.15
N ALA A 201 -0.77 -1.36 18.12
CA ALA A 201 -0.08 -2.29 17.22
C ALA A 201 -0.16 -1.84 15.75
N VAL A 202 -1.37 -1.51 15.26
CA VAL A 202 -1.55 -1.05 13.87
C VAL A 202 -0.78 0.25 13.60
N LEU A 203 -0.86 1.24 14.49
CA LEU A 203 -0.17 2.52 14.30
C LEU A 203 1.36 2.38 14.37
N LEU A 204 1.87 1.48 15.23
CA LEU A 204 3.30 1.20 15.31
C LEU A 204 3.80 0.44 14.08
N ILE A 205 3.03 -0.50 13.54
CA ILE A 205 3.36 -1.16 12.27
C ILE A 205 3.38 -0.12 11.14
N PHE A 206 2.39 0.76 11.08
CA PHE A 206 2.33 1.83 10.08
C PHE A 206 3.55 2.76 10.17
N LEU A 207 3.93 3.14 11.39
CA LEU A 207 5.12 3.95 11.64
C LEU A 207 6.38 3.21 11.21
N ALA A 208 6.52 1.94 11.61
CA ALA A 208 7.68 1.11 11.30
C ALA A 208 7.86 0.97 9.79
N ILE A 209 6.80 0.67 9.03
CA ILE A 209 6.86 0.58 7.57
C ILE A 209 7.30 1.91 6.94
N GLY A 210 6.77 3.05 7.40
CA GLY A 210 7.17 4.35 6.88
C GLY A 210 8.63 4.71 7.18
N VAL A 211 9.06 4.52 8.43
CA VAL A 211 10.44 4.82 8.88
C VAL A 211 11.44 3.89 8.19
N THR A 212 11.14 2.59 8.11
CA THR A 212 12.02 1.63 7.44
C THR A 212 12.07 1.83 5.93
N GLY A 213 11.01 2.34 5.30
CA GLY A 213 11.02 2.75 3.90
C GLY A 213 12.06 3.81 3.59
N PHE A 214 12.05 4.93 4.34
CA PHE A 214 13.08 5.97 4.20
C PHE A 214 14.47 5.49 4.62
N GLY A 215 14.55 4.65 5.66
CA GLY A 215 15.81 4.05 6.08
C GLY A 215 16.44 3.22 4.95
N ALA A 216 15.64 2.37 4.30
CA ALA A 216 16.10 1.56 3.17
C ALA A 216 16.60 2.42 2.01
N GLU A 217 15.90 3.52 1.70
CA GLU A 217 16.32 4.47 0.65
C GLU A 217 17.64 5.17 1.02
N ALA A 218 17.77 5.64 2.26
CA ALA A 218 19.01 6.27 2.75
C ALA A 218 20.21 5.32 2.68
N PHE A 219 20.04 4.07 3.14
CA PHE A 219 21.10 3.05 3.04
C PHE A 219 21.43 2.70 1.60
N ARG A 220 20.44 2.64 0.71
CA ARG A 220 20.65 2.39 -0.72
C ARG A 220 21.50 3.49 -1.35
N ILE A 221 21.19 4.75 -1.09
CA ILE A 221 21.94 5.91 -1.60
C ILE A 221 23.38 5.87 -1.07
N ALA A 222 23.56 5.66 0.24
CA ALA A 222 24.90 5.60 0.85
C ALA A 222 25.77 4.47 0.25
N LEU A 223 25.16 3.31 -0.02
CA LEU A 223 25.85 2.18 -0.64
C LEU A 223 26.23 2.47 -2.10
N GLN A 224 25.35 3.11 -2.87
CA GLN A 224 25.62 3.51 -4.25
C GLN A 224 26.73 4.55 -4.33
N ASP A 225 26.72 5.56 -3.46
CA ASP A 225 27.74 6.61 -3.40
C ASP A 225 29.14 6.03 -3.08
N THR A 226 29.20 5.08 -2.15
CA THR A 226 30.44 4.36 -1.83
C THR A 226 30.95 3.54 -3.02
N ALA A 227 30.06 2.88 -3.75
CA ALA A 227 30.41 2.06 -4.92
C ALA A 227 30.87 2.89 -6.13
N SER A 228 30.38 4.13 -6.27
CA SER A 228 30.81 5.06 -7.32
C SER A 228 32.13 5.78 -7.03
N GLY A 229 32.86 5.40 -5.98
CA GLY A 229 34.11 6.07 -5.59
C GLY A 229 33.85 7.42 -4.92
N GLY A 230 33.00 7.43 -3.89
CA GLY A 230 32.62 8.63 -3.15
C GLY A 230 33.80 9.55 -2.82
N TYR A 231 33.54 10.86 -2.86
CA TYR A 231 34.48 11.94 -2.56
C TYR A 231 35.41 11.61 -1.37
N GLY A 232 36.62 11.13 -1.66
CA GLY A 232 37.58 10.69 -0.64
C GLY A 232 38.55 9.58 -1.02
N ALA A 233 38.52 9.03 -2.23
CA ALA A 233 39.51 8.05 -2.70
C ALA A 233 40.76 8.65 -3.38
N ASP A 234 40.86 9.98 -3.46
CA ASP A 234 42.02 10.71 -3.98
C ASP A 234 42.56 11.69 -2.92
N ALA A 235 43.17 11.16 -1.85
CA ALA A 235 44.02 11.91 -0.93
C ALA A 235 45.23 11.06 -0.50
#